data_AF-A0AA41XBE2-F1
#
_entry.id   AF-A0AA41XBE2-F1
#
_cell.length_a   1.000
_cell.length_b   1.000
_cell.length_c   1.000
_cell.angle_alpha   90.00
_cell.angle_beta   90.00
_cell.angle_gamma   90.00
#
_symmetry.space_group_name_H-M   'P 1'
#
loop_
_entity.id
_entity.type
_entity.pdbx_description
1 polymer ?
#
loop_
_entity_poly.entity_id
_entity_poly.type
_entity_poly.pdbx_seq_one_letter_code
_entity_poly.pdbx_strand_id
1 'polypeptide(L)'
;MTQTYFPFDSGAGANATETQWSKMAKNWLPTGVLKGVMNELLVFADSTGMQIKVNTGAAWMQGHYYESDAIVTLPIAAANATNPRVDRVALRVDWTLNTIALVVLQGTPAATPAAPALTQNTSRWEISLAQVRVDAAVATIAAAKVTDERYIVKNPNAFPEAWRNITGLLLSATTGLAGDNPLQCRKNESGENELRGTFANPGNWGVGNIFFYMPAGYGSAKTEYITGQTGTSIYTLIIRASDRAVILFELSGPIPATIRIPGIFRYQSE
;
A
#
# COMPACT_ATOMS: atom_id res chain seq x y z
N MET A 1 -0.77 36.02 10.89
CA MET A 1 -0.45 34.78 10.15
C MET A 1 0.94 34.35 10.56
N THR A 2 1.11 33.13 11.08
CA THR A 2 2.44 32.62 11.46
C THR A 2 2.97 31.73 10.34
N GLN A 3 4.09 32.12 9.75
CA GLN A 3 4.82 31.31 8.77
C GLN A 3 5.98 30.63 9.47
N THR A 4 6.22 29.35 9.17
CA THR A 4 7.28 28.55 9.80
C THR A 4 8.05 27.83 8.72
N TYR A 5 9.39 27.94 8.76
CA TYR A 5 10.30 27.38 7.76
C TYR A 5 11.54 26.82 8.47
N PHE A 6 11.93 25.59 8.12
CA PHE A 6 13.04 24.81 8.65
C PHE A 6 13.18 23.54 7.78
N PRO A 7 14.33 22.86 7.75
CA PRO A 7 15.61 23.24 8.35
C PRO A 7 16.45 24.15 7.43
N PHE A 8 17.20 25.09 8.01
CA PHE A 8 18.24 25.88 7.33
C PHE A 8 19.55 25.81 8.13
N ASP A 9 20.67 26.23 7.55
CA ASP A 9 21.96 26.22 8.26
C ASP A 9 22.13 27.42 9.22
N SER A 10 21.34 28.49 9.03
CA SER A 10 21.38 29.70 9.87
C SER A 10 20.03 30.45 9.86
N GLY A 11 19.86 31.39 10.79
CA GLY A 11 18.64 32.20 10.93
C GLY A 11 17.49 31.51 11.69
N ALA A 12 16.27 32.02 11.53
CA ALA A 12 15.10 31.56 12.31
C ALA A 12 14.70 30.09 12.06
N GLY A 13 15.16 29.48 10.97
CA GLY A 13 14.95 28.07 10.64
C GLY A 13 16.10 27.14 10.99
N ALA A 14 17.14 27.64 11.69
CA ALA A 14 18.36 26.88 11.97
C ALA A 14 18.18 25.76 13.00
N ASN A 15 17.38 26.03 14.04
CA ASN A 15 17.17 25.10 15.13
C ASN A 15 15.88 24.30 14.88
N ALA A 16 16.00 23.16 14.19
CA ALA A 16 14.89 22.23 14.03
C ALA A 16 14.66 21.44 15.33
N THR A 17 13.68 21.87 16.12
CA THR A 17 13.24 21.17 17.35
C THR A 17 12.55 19.84 17.03
N GLU A 18 12.41 18.94 18.00
CA GLU A 18 11.67 17.68 17.85
C GLU A 18 10.27 17.90 17.26
N THR A 19 9.52 18.88 17.78
CA THR A 19 8.19 19.23 17.27
C THR A 19 8.22 19.63 15.80
N GLN A 20 9.23 20.40 15.38
CA GLN A 20 9.40 20.80 13.99
C GLN A 20 9.79 19.61 13.12
N TRP A 21 10.77 18.81 13.55
CA TRP A 21 11.21 17.62 12.84
C TRP A 21 10.06 16.62 12.66
N SER A 22 9.37 16.27 13.75
CA SER A 22 8.21 15.36 13.73
C SER A 22 7.10 15.90 12.82
N LYS A 23 6.80 17.21 12.88
CA LYS A 23 5.82 17.85 11.99
C LYS A 23 6.20 17.70 10.52
N MET A 24 7.47 17.89 10.17
CA MET A 24 7.95 17.68 8.80
C MET A 24 7.88 16.20 8.42
N ALA A 25 8.38 15.32 9.27
CA ALA A 25 8.48 13.88 9.07
C ALA A 25 7.11 13.17 8.95
N LYS A 26 6.07 13.70 9.59
CA LYS A 26 4.68 13.26 9.40
C LYS A 26 4.20 13.40 7.95
N ASN A 27 4.79 14.30 7.16
CA ASN A 27 4.44 14.45 5.75
C ASN A 27 5.19 13.47 4.82
N TRP A 28 6.23 12.79 5.31
CA TRP A 28 7.01 11.85 4.49
C TRP A 28 6.31 10.50 4.38
N LEU A 29 5.81 9.99 5.50
CA LEU A 29 5.15 8.69 5.59
C LEU A 29 3.97 8.78 6.56
N PRO A 30 2.83 8.13 6.25
CA PRO A 30 1.77 7.95 7.23
C PRO A 30 2.25 7.05 8.38
N THR A 31 1.51 7.05 9.49
CA THR A 31 1.84 6.20 10.64
C THR A 31 1.51 4.73 10.34
N GLY A 32 2.44 3.81 10.66
CA GLY A 32 2.26 2.36 10.57
C GLY A 32 3.57 1.59 10.37
N VAL A 33 3.45 0.29 10.13
CA VAL A 33 4.57 -0.64 9.94
C VAL A 33 5.17 -0.47 8.55
N LEU A 34 6.50 -0.41 8.43
CA LEU A 34 7.17 -0.22 7.15
C LEU A 34 7.21 -1.53 6.37
N LYS A 35 6.71 -1.49 5.12
CA LYS A 35 6.70 -2.66 4.23
C LYS A 35 8.12 -3.05 3.80
N GLY A 36 8.40 -4.36 3.78
CA GLY A 36 9.64 -4.94 3.26
C GLY A 36 10.86 -4.73 4.15
N VAL A 37 10.67 -4.26 5.40
CA VAL A 37 11.75 -4.05 6.35
C VAL A 37 11.79 -5.22 7.35
N MET A 38 12.87 -6.02 7.24
CA MET A 38 13.11 -7.21 8.07
C MET A 38 11.88 -8.13 8.11
N ASN A 39 11.32 -8.43 9.28
CA ASN A 39 10.12 -9.27 9.42
C ASN A 39 8.87 -8.48 9.83
N GLU A 40 8.82 -7.20 9.45
CA GLU A 40 7.65 -6.31 9.47
C GLU A 40 6.89 -6.30 10.81
N LEU A 41 7.59 -6.44 11.93
CA LEU A 41 6.98 -6.47 13.27
C LEU A 41 5.83 -7.48 13.39
N LEU A 42 5.91 -8.60 12.66
CA LEU A 42 4.90 -9.64 12.69
C LEU A 42 4.78 -10.21 14.10
N VAL A 43 3.55 -10.23 14.62
CA VAL A 43 3.24 -10.85 15.90
C VAL A 43 2.88 -12.31 15.69
N PHE A 44 3.47 -13.21 16.47
CA PHE A 44 3.19 -14.63 16.43
C PHE A 44 3.25 -15.27 17.82
N ALA A 45 2.70 -16.47 17.92
CA ALA A 45 2.78 -17.33 19.10
C ALA A 45 3.07 -18.76 18.65
N ASP A 46 3.74 -19.54 19.50
CA ASP A 46 4.28 -20.87 19.18
C ASP A 46 3.93 -21.92 20.24
N SER A 47 2.91 -21.64 21.07
CA SER A 47 2.43 -22.53 22.14
C SER A 47 3.49 -22.87 23.20
N THR A 48 4.55 -22.08 23.36
CA THR A 48 5.59 -22.35 24.37
C THR A 48 5.27 -21.78 25.76
N GLY A 49 4.23 -20.96 25.89
CA GLY A 49 3.82 -20.37 27.15
C GLY A 49 2.78 -19.26 27.01
N MET A 50 2.50 -18.57 28.12
CA MET A 50 1.66 -17.36 28.16
C MET A 50 2.46 -16.14 27.69
N GLN A 51 2.82 -16.14 26.40
CA GLN A 51 3.63 -15.11 25.78
C GLN A 51 3.33 -15.00 24.28
N ILE A 52 3.66 -13.85 23.71
CA ILE A 52 3.71 -13.63 22.27
C ILE A 52 5.09 -13.13 21.88
N LYS A 53 5.44 -13.32 20.61
CA LYS A 53 6.72 -12.88 20.04
C LYS A 53 6.43 -11.90 18.91
N VAL A 54 7.19 -10.81 18.88
CA VAL A 54 7.17 -9.83 17.81
C VAL A 54 8.47 -9.98 17.03
N ASN A 55 8.36 -10.22 15.73
CA ASN A 55 9.52 -10.38 14.88
C ASN A 55 10.22 -9.04 14.63
N THR A 56 11.42 -9.09 14.04
CA THR A 56 12.18 -7.89 13.67
C THR A 56 11.40 -7.02 12.68
N GLY A 57 11.71 -5.72 12.61
CA GLY A 57 11.04 -4.83 11.68
C GLY A 57 11.11 -3.37 12.10
N ALA A 58 10.45 -2.51 11.31
CA ALA A 58 10.42 -1.09 11.56
C ALA A 58 9.02 -0.50 11.39
N ALA A 59 8.78 0.64 12.03
CA ALA A 59 7.55 1.39 11.94
C ALA A 59 7.82 2.90 11.93
N TRP A 60 6.91 3.62 11.29
CA TRP A 60 6.83 5.06 11.34
C TRP A 60 5.68 5.47 12.26
N MET A 61 5.99 6.16 13.35
CA MET A 61 5.04 6.52 14.41
C MET A 61 4.95 8.02 14.54
N GLN A 62 3.92 8.64 13.94
CA GLN A 62 3.67 10.08 14.10
C GLN A 62 4.93 10.94 13.88
N GLY A 63 5.70 10.66 12.83
CA GLY A 63 6.96 11.38 12.57
C GLY A 63 8.10 10.98 13.50
N HIS A 64 8.11 9.75 13.98
CA HIS A 64 9.23 9.13 14.70
C HIS A 64 9.52 7.75 14.11
N TYR A 65 10.79 7.38 14.07
CA TYR A 65 11.23 6.06 13.59
C TYR A 65 11.34 5.06 14.74
N TYR A 66 10.86 3.85 14.51
CA TYR A 66 11.05 2.71 15.40
C TYR A 66 11.61 1.53 14.62
N GLU A 67 12.59 0.84 15.19
CA GLU A 67 13.16 -0.38 14.65
C GLU A 67 13.41 -1.38 15.78
N SER A 68 13.22 -2.66 15.47
CA SER A 68 13.59 -3.78 16.32
C SER A 68 14.37 -4.79 15.47
N ASP A 69 15.62 -5.03 15.84
CA ASP A 69 16.57 -5.89 15.14
C ASP A 69 16.62 -7.33 15.68
N ALA A 70 15.93 -7.59 16.78
CA ALA A 70 15.79 -8.91 17.40
C ALA A 70 14.32 -9.22 17.75
N ILE A 71 13.99 -10.52 17.86
CA ILE A 71 12.66 -10.95 18.29
C ILE A 71 12.42 -10.50 19.73
N VAL A 72 11.33 -9.76 19.95
CA VAL A 72 10.90 -9.34 21.29
C VAL A 72 9.82 -10.27 21.81
N THR A 73 10.04 -10.87 22.98
CA THR A 73 9.02 -11.67 23.68
C THR A 73 8.25 -10.78 24.65
N LEU A 74 6.93 -10.75 24.52
CA LEU A 74 6.05 -10.04 25.43
C LEU A 74 5.23 -11.04 26.26
N PRO A 75 5.23 -10.90 27.60
CA PRO A 75 4.42 -11.76 28.46
C PRO A 75 2.94 -11.43 28.29
N ILE A 76 2.10 -12.46 28.32
CA ILE A 76 0.65 -12.35 28.43
C ILE A 76 0.28 -12.74 29.86
N ALA A 77 -0.55 -11.94 30.52
CA ALA A 77 -1.01 -12.25 31.87
C ALA A 77 -1.72 -13.62 31.91
N ALA A 78 -1.72 -14.29 33.06
CA ALA A 78 -2.38 -15.60 33.21
C ALA A 78 -3.84 -15.57 32.70
N ALA A 79 -4.28 -16.66 32.08
CA ALA A 79 -5.64 -16.78 31.59
C ALA A 79 -6.64 -16.72 32.75
N ASN A 80 -7.82 -16.14 32.51
CA ASN A 80 -8.89 -16.23 33.48
C ASN A 80 -9.43 -17.67 33.51
N ALA A 81 -9.86 -18.14 34.68
CA ALA A 81 -10.29 -19.52 34.85
C ALA A 81 -11.59 -19.86 34.11
N THR A 82 -12.48 -18.89 33.90
CA THR A 82 -13.85 -19.15 33.43
C THR A 82 -14.18 -18.46 32.11
N ASN A 83 -13.71 -17.23 31.90
CA ASN A 83 -14.06 -16.44 30.72
C ASN A 83 -12.85 -16.21 29.80
N PRO A 84 -13.03 -16.26 28.47
CA PRO A 84 -12.00 -15.82 27.54
C PRO A 84 -11.82 -14.30 27.59
N ARG A 85 -10.71 -13.81 27.05
CA ARG A 85 -10.46 -12.38 26.78
C ARG A 85 -9.69 -12.19 25.48
N VAL A 86 -9.68 -10.96 24.97
CA VAL A 86 -8.83 -10.57 23.84
C VAL A 86 -7.87 -9.51 24.34
N ASP A 87 -6.58 -9.81 24.28
CA ASP A 87 -5.51 -8.84 24.51
C ASP A 87 -5.11 -8.23 23.16
N ARG A 88 -4.52 -7.03 23.15
CA ARG A 88 -4.06 -6.35 21.93
C ARG A 88 -2.59 -6.00 22.05
N VAL A 89 -1.79 -6.44 21.10
CA VAL A 89 -0.39 -6.05 20.97
C VAL A 89 -0.33 -4.78 20.13
N ALA A 90 0.27 -3.74 20.69
CA ALA A 90 0.34 -2.42 20.07
C ALA A 90 1.76 -1.87 20.11
N LEU A 91 2.07 -0.99 19.16
CA LEU A 91 3.25 -0.13 19.22
C LEU A 91 2.80 1.24 19.73
N ARG A 92 3.42 1.71 20.82
CA ARG A 92 3.07 2.96 21.50
C ARG A 92 4.22 3.94 21.37
N VAL A 93 3.94 5.15 20.87
CA VAL A 93 4.78 6.32 21.14
C VAL A 93 4.22 7.06 22.35
N ASP A 94 5.09 7.41 23.30
CA ASP A 94 4.76 8.21 24.48
C ASP A 94 5.69 9.43 24.52
N TRP A 95 5.12 10.61 24.29
CA TRP A 95 5.86 11.89 24.27
C TRP A 95 6.13 12.44 25.68
N THR A 96 5.52 11.87 26.71
CA THR A 96 5.85 12.25 28.10
C THR A 96 7.12 11.55 28.57
N LEU A 97 7.36 10.34 28.05
CA LEU A 97 8.55 9.54 28.34
C LEU A 97 9.60 9.61 27.24
N ASN A 98 9.28 10.19 26.07
CA ASN A 98 10.10 10.18 24.86
C ASN A 98 10.53 8.77 24.44
N THR A 99 9.57 7.83 24.41
CA THR A 99 9.83 6.42 24.08
C THR A 99 8.87 5.90 23.01
N ILE A 100 9.33 4.91 22.25
CA ILE A 100 8.48 4.03 21.45
C ILE A 100 8.70 2.61 21.94
N ALA A 101 7.62 1.93 22.33
CA ALA A 101 7.69 0.59 22.89
C ALA A 101 6.55 -0.31 22.41
N LEU A 102 6.86 -1.61 22.31
CA LEU A 102 5.86 -2.66 22.16
C LEU A 102 5.14 -2.87 23.49
N VAL A 103 3.81 -2.88 23.46
CA VAL A 103 2.98 -3.02 24.65
C VAL A 103 1.87 -4.03 24.42
N VAL A 104 1.47 -4.71 25.50
CA VAL A 104 0.27 -5.55 25.53
C VAL A 104 -0.81 -4.79 26.29
N LEU A 105 -1.90 -4.48 25.61
CA LEU A 105 -3.13 -3.99 26.22
C LEU A 105 -3.95 -5.20 26.62
N GLN A 106 -4.05 -5.44 27.92
CA GLN A 106 -4.84 -6.56 28.43
C GLN A 106 -6.33 -6.28 28.30
N GLY A 107 -7.08 -7.26 27.79
CA GLY A 107 -8.54 -7.23 27.73
C GLY A 107 -9.21 -7.60 29.05
N THR A 108 -10.51 -7.32 29.11
CA THR A 108 -11.35 -7.74 30.23
C THR A 108 -11.97 -9.11 29.91
N PRO A 109 -11.86 -10.11 30.81
CA PRO A 109 -12.54 -11.39 30.65
C PRO A 109 -14.07 -11.24 30.55
N ALA A 110 -14.66 -11.82 29.51
CA ALA A 110 -16.11 -11.79 29.27
C ALA A 110 -16.55 -12.98 28.41
N ALA A 111 -17.83 -13.34 28.44
CA ALA A 111 -18.39 -14.39 27.60
C ALA A 111 -18.20 -14.10 26.09
N THR A 112 -18.35 -12.83 25.72
CA THR A 112 -18.05 -12.30 24.39
C THR A 112 -16.96 -11.23 24.53
N PRO A 113 -15.67 -11.61 24.47
CA PRO A 113 -14.59 -10.69 24.73
C PRO A 113 -14.38 -9.72 23.56
N ALA A 114 -13.97 -8.50 23.89
CA ALA A 114 -13.64 -7.45 22.92
C ALA A 114 -12.21 -6.97 23.13
N ALA A 115 -11.54 -6.58 22.03
CA ALA A 115 -10.20 -6.03 22.08
C ALA A 115 -10.19 -4.64 22.75
N PRO A 116 -9.20 -4.32 23.60
CA PRO A 116 -9.01 -3.00 24.18
C PRO A 116 -8.92 -1.89 23.13
N ALA A 117 -9.52 -0.74 23.41
CA ALA A 117 -9.39 0.44 22.57
C ALA A 117 -7.94 0.96 22.58
N LEU A 118 -7.48 1.46 21.43
CA LEU A 118 -6.19 2.12 21.30
C LEU A 118 -6.27 3.54 21.86
N THR A 119 -5.21 4.00 22.50
CA THR A 119 -5.06 5.39 22.93
C THR A 119 -4.39 6.20 21.83
N GLN A 120 -5.09 7.21 21.32
CA GLN A 120 -4.61 8.11 20.27
C GLN A 120 -4.91 9.56 20.68
N ASN A 121 -3.97 10.17 21.40
CA ASN A 121 -4.09 11.54 21.92
C ASN A 121 -2.76 12.29 21.80
N THR A 122 -2.66 13.47 22.42
CA THR A 122 -1.47 14.33 22.34
C THR A 122 -0.32 13.90 23.25
N SER A 123 -0.55 12.99 24.19
CA SER A 123 0.46 12.49 25.14
C SER A 123 0.99 11.11 24.74
N ARG A 124 0.15 10.29 24.08
CA ARG A 124 0.55 9.01 23.53
C ARG A 124 -0.27 8.65 22.30
N TRP A 125 0.33 7.86 21.41
CA TRP A 125 -0.33 7.33 20.24
C TRP A 125 0.00 5.87 20.03
N GLU A 126 -1.02 5.07 19.79
CA GLU A 126 -0.92 3.63 19.63
C GLU A 126 -1.44 3.19 18.25
N ILE A 127 -0.75 2.22 17.67
CA ILE A 127 -1.24 1.44 16.53
C ILE A 127 -1.34 -0.03 16.93
N SER A 128 -2.36 -0.72 16.42
CA SER A 128 -2.46 -2.17 16.63
C SER A 128 -1.48 -2.91 15.74
N LEU A 129 -0.85 -3.95 16.28
CA LEU A 129 -0.08 -4.94 15.53
C LEU A 129 -0.87 -6.25 15.45
N ALA A 130 -1.47 -6.71 16.55
CA ALA A 130 -2.29 -7.92 16.53
C ALA A 130 -3.28 -7.99 17.70
N GLN A 131 -4.36 -8.75 17.51
CA GLN A 131 -5.18 -9.25 18.61
C GLN A 131 -4.70 -10.63 19.05
N VAL A 132 -4.78 -10.91 20.34
CA VAL A 132 -4.41 -12.18 20.95
C VAL A 132 -5.61 -12.70 21.73
N ARG A 133 -6.22 -13.78 21.24
CA ARG A 133 -7.32 -14.44 21.94
C ARG A 133 -6.75 -15.35 23.04
N VAL A 134 -7.09 -15.04 24.28
CA VAL A 134 -6.76 -15.85 25.45
C VAL A 134 -8.02 -16.58 25.87
N ASP A 135 -8.12 -17.86 25.56
CA ASP A 135 -9.25 -18.68 25.99
C ASP A 135 -9.20 -18.96 27.51
N ALA A 136 -10.32 -19.38 28.09
CA ALA A 136 -10.37 -19.67 29.53
C ALA A 136 -9.42 -20.83 29.89
N ALA A 137 -8.75 -20.70 31.04
CA ALA A 137 -7.87 -21.70 31.63
C ALA A 137 -6.70 -22.21 30.77
N VAL A 138 -6.35 -21.53 29.66
CA VAL A 138 -5.19 -21.92 28.85
C VAL A 138 -3.88 -21.57 29.55
N ALA A 139 -2.84 -22.39 29.31
CA ALA A 139 -1.48 -22.16 29.78
C ALA A 139 -0.51 -21.76 28.66
N THR A 140 -0.98 -21.76 27.41
CA THR A 140 -0.19 -21.46 26.22
C THR A 140 -1.03 -20.74 25.17
N ILE A 141 -0.41 -19.84 24.40
CA ILE A 141 -1.07 -19.17 23.26
C ILE A 141 -0.67 -19.88 21.96
N ALA A 142 -1.66 -20.43 21.24
CA ALA A 142 -1.44 -21.04 19.94
C ALA A 142 -1.37 -20.00 18.82
N ALA A 143 -0.63 -20.29 17.74
CA ALA A 143 -0.49 -19.39 16.58
C ALA A 143 -1.83 -18.93 16.00
N ALA A 144 -2.81 -19.85 15.92
CA ALA A 144 -4.16 -19.56 15.41
C ALA A 144 -5.00 -18.63 16.31
N LYS A 145 -4.51 -18.28 17.50
CA LYS A 145 -5.13 -17.32 18.42
C LYS A 145 -4.58 -15.91 18.27
N VAL A 146 -3.62 -15.70 17.36
CA VAL A 146 -3.09 -14.39 17.01
C VAL A 146 -3.72 -13.95 15.69
N THR A 147 -4.38 -12.80 15.71
CA THR A 147 -4.97 -12.18 14.52
C THR A 147 -4.19 -10.93 14.18
N ASP A 148 -3.60 -10.88 12.98
CA ASP A 148 -2.84 -9.73 12.51
C ASP A 148 -3.74 -8.49 12.30
N GLU A 149 -3.31 -7.34 12.80
CA GLU A 149 -3.98 -6.03 12.65
C GLU A 149 -3.02 -4.94 12.13
N ARG A 150 -1.81 -5.31 11.69
CA ARG A 150 -0.79 -4.34 11.27
C ARG A 150 -1.30 -3.48 10.11
N TYR A 151 -1.18 -2.17 10.29
CA TYR A 151 -1.32 -1.23 9.18
C TYR A 151 0.02 -1.06 8.46
N ILE A 152 0.13 -1.64 7.26
CA ILE A 152 1.36 -1.59 6.47
C ILE A 152 1.41 -0.29 5.67
N VAL A 153 2.38 0.55 5.99
CA VAL A 153 2.74 1.74 5.23
C VAL A 153 3.50 1.32 4.00
N LYS A 154 2.86 1.52 2.85
CA LYS A 154 3.51 1.46 1.55
C LYS A 154 4.17 2.82 1.33
N ASN A 155 5.42 2.83 0.85
CA ASN A 155 6.05 4.07 0.41
C ASN A 155 5.09 4.79 -0.56
N PRO A 156 4.69 6.05 -0.33
CA PRO A 156 3.77 6.78 -1.19
C PRO A 156 4.33 6.98 -2.62
N ASN A 157 5.64 6.84 -2.81
CA ASN A 157 6.31 6.82 -4.11
C ASN A 157 6.48 5.41 -4.69
N ALA A 158 6.09 4.35 -3.97
CA ALA A 158 6.02 3.02 -4.53
C ALA A 158 4.73 2.90 -5.35
N PHE A 159 4.88 2.75 -6.66
CA PHE A 159 3.81 2.24 -7.50
C PHE A 159 3.26 0.94 -6.87
N PRO A 160 1.93 0.70 -6.90
CA PRO A 160 1.39 -0.57 -6.42
C PRO A 160 2.16 -1.71 -7.11
N GLU A 161 2.58 -2.74 -6.37
CA GLU A 161 3.46 -3.81 -6.90
C GLU A 161 2.95 -4.47 -8.18
N ALA A 162 1.63 -4.50 -8.32
CA ALA A 162 0.84 -4.80 -9.51
C ALA A 162 1.27 -4.08 -10.82
N TRP A 163 1.80 -2.87 -10.72
CA TRP A 163 2.13 -1.98 -11.84
C TRP A 163 3.63 -1.94 -12.11
N ARG A 164 4.45 -2.58 -11.27
CA ARG A 164 5.91 -2.50 -11.36
C ARG A 164 6.50 -3.28 -12.54
N ASN A 165 5.80 -4.30 -13.05
CA ASN A 165 6.22 -5.11 -14.19
C ASN A 165 5.01 -5.67 -14.97
N ILE A 166 4.49 -4.95 -15.97
CA ILE A 166 3.71 -5.59 -17.06
C ILE A 166 4.71 -5.98 -18.15
N THR A 167 5.63 -6.89 -17.82
CA THR A 167 6.48 -7.56 -18.80
C THR A 167 5.71 -8.79 -19.28
N GLY A 168 5.24 -8.77 -20.53
CA GLY A 168 4.47 -9.88 -21.12
C GLY A 168 3.06 -9.52 -21.60
N LEU A 169 2.71 -8.24 -21.73
CA LEU A 169 1.59 -7.87 -22.59
C LEU A 169 1.98 -8.21 -24.04
N LEU A 170 1.66 -9.44 -24.47
CA LEU A 170 1.80 -9.88 -25.85
C LEU A 170 0.89 -9.02 -26.72
N LEU A 171 1.46 -7.99 -27.33
CA LEU A 171 0.81 -7.19 -28.34
C LEU A 171 0.90 -7.95 -29.68
N SER A 172 0.08 -8.99 -29.85
CA SER A 172 0.02 -9.69 -31.14
C SER A 172 -0.90 -8.91 -32.09
N ALA A 173 -0.32 -8.12 -32.98
CA ALA A 173 -0.99 -7.73 -34.21
C ALA A 173 -0.62 -8.76 -35.29
N THR A 174 -1.60 -9.21 -36.09
CA THR A 174 -1.40 -10.16 -37.20
C THR A 174 -0.47 -9.64 -38.30
N THR A 175 0.01 -8.39 -38.21
CA THR A 175 0.98 -7.79 -39.12
C THR A 175 2.10 -7.09 -38.33
N GLY A 176 3.02 -7.90 -37.78
CA GLY A 176 4.41 -7.53 -37.46
C GLY A 176 4.67 -6.18 -36.77
N LEU A 177 4.58 -6.15 -35.44
CA LEU A 177 5.19 -5.09 -34.64
C LEU A 177 6.59 -5.54 -34.21
N ALA A 178 7.61 -4.81 -34.66
CA ALA A 178 8.98 -5.06 -34.24
C ALA A 178 9.29 -4.26 -32.96
N GLY A 179 9.54 -4.98 -31.86
CA GLY A 179 10.12 -4.45 -30.63
C GLY A 179 9.21 -4.53 -29.40
N ASP A 180 9.71 -5.17 -28.35
CA ASP A 180 9.16 -5.08 -27.00
C ASP A 180 9.31 -3.64 -26.49
N ASN A 181 8.30 -2.80 -26.70
CA ASN A 181 8.24 -1.48 -26.06
C ASN A 181 7.51 -1.62 -24.72
N PRO A 182 8.22 -1.71 -23.58
CA PRO A 182 7.57 -1.89 -22.28
C PRO A 182 6.72 -0.66 -21.96
N LEU A 183 5.46 -0.89 -21.55
CA LEU A 183 4.63 0.15 -20.98
C LEU A 183 5.28 0.63 -19.66
N GLN A 184 5.57 1.92 -19.57
CA GLN A 184 6.12 2.55 -18.38
C GLN A 184 5.00 3.03 -17.46
N CYS A 185 5.10 2.69 -16.16
CA CYS A 185 4.17 3.18 -15.14
C CYS A 185 4.62 4.56 -14.62
N ARG A 186 3.68 5.48 -14.44
CA ARG A 186 3.95 6.81 -13.87
C ARG A 186 2.70 7.42 -13.21
N LYS A 187 2.87 8.56 -12.53
CA LYS A 187 1.78 9.39 -12.00
C LYS A 187 1.39 10.47 -13.02
N ASN A 188 0.10 10.76 -13.21
CA ASN A 188 -0.36 11.88 -14.03
C ASN A 188 -0.31 13.20 -13.24
N GLU A 189 -0.62 14.32 -13.90
CA GLU A 189 -0.66 15.67 -13.30
C GLU A 189 -1.67 15.81 -12.16
N SER A 190 -2.64 14.89 -12.08
CA SER A 190 -3.65 14.81 -11.02
C SER A 190 -3.29 13.79 -9.93
N GLY A 191 -2.11 13.15 -9.98
CA GLY A 191 -1.63 12.19 -8.98
C GLY A 191 -2.18 10.76 -9.11
N GLU A 192 -2.94 10.46 -10.17
CA GLU A 192 -3.45 9.13 -10.48
C GLU A 192 -2.37 8.28 -11.16
N ASN A 193 -2.47 6.95 -11.06
CA ASN A 193 -1.56 6.04 -11.76
C ASN A 193 -1.94 5.95 -13.25
N GLU A 194 -0.98 6.10 -14.14
CA GLU A 194 -1.14 5.88 -15.59
C GLU A 194 -0.03 4.95 -16.14
N LEU A 195 -0.39 4.13 -17.14
CA LEU A 195 0.56 3.40 -17.97
C LEU A 195 0.69 4.11 -19.31
N ARG A 196 1.93 4.30 -19.76
CA ARG A 196 2.24 4.91 -21.06
C ARG A 196 3.24 4.08 -21.83
N GLY A 197 3.00 3.94 -23.12
CA GLY A 197 4.00 3.45 -24.06
C GLY A 197 3.79 4.05 -25.43
N THR A 198 4.88 4.03 -26.19
CA THR A 198 4.90 4.46 -27.58
C THR A 198 5.01 3.22 -28.45
N PHE A 199 4.15 3.13 -29.45
CA PHE A 199 4.21 2.10 -30.47
C PHE A 199 4.62 2.74 -31.78
N ALA A 200 5.61 2.15 -32.45
CA ALA A 200 6.05 2.56 -33.78
C ALA A 200 5.69 1.45 -34.77
N ASN A 201 4.91 1.77 -35.81
CA ASN A 201 4.61 0.83 -36.88
C ASN A 201 5.34 1.26 -38.17
N PRO A 202 6.35 0.55 -38.67
CA PRO A 202 7.04 0.96 -39.89
C PRO A 202 6.22 0.80 -41.21
N GLY A 203 4.95 0.33 -41.18
CA GLY A 203 4.16 0.04 -42.39
C GLY A 203 2.66 0.43 -42.33
N ASN A 204 1.96 0.19 -43.45
CA ASN A 204 0.52 0.45 -43.61
C ASN A 204 -0.34 -0.53 -42.80
N TRP A 205 -1.27 -0.02 -41.99
CA TRP A 205 -2.25 -0.85 -41.28
C TRP A 205 -3.19 -1.54 -42.27
N GLY A 206 -3.22 -2.88 -42.23
CA GLY A 206 -4.42 -3.62 -42.61
C GLY A 206 -5.47 -3.54 -41.48
N VAL A 207 -6.72 -3.89 -41.76
CA VAL A 207 -7.79 -3.94 -40.76
C VAL A 207 -7.41 -4.94 -39.66
N GLY A 208 -7.40 -4.54 -38.39
CA GLY A 208 -7.01 -5.41 -37.28
C GLY A 208 -7.34 -4.84 -35.91
N ASN A 209 -7.50 -5.76 -34.95
CA ASN A 209 -7.82 -5.44 -33.56
C ASN A 209 -6.52 -5.39 -32.72
N ILE A 210 -6.45 -4.45 -31.77
CA ILE A 210 -5.40 -4.42 -30.75
C ILE A 210 -5.99 -4.93 -29.44
N PHE A 211 -5.47 -6.05 -28.94
CA PHE A 211 -5.91 -6.66 -27.69
C PHE A 211 -4.98 -6.28 -26.53
N PHE A 212 -5.57 -5.97 -25.38
CA PHE A 212 -4.84 -5.76 -24.13
C PHE A 212 -5.28 -6.82 -23.11
N TYR A 213 -4.36 -7.68 -22.69
CA TYR A 213 -4.60 -8.67 -21.65
C TYR A 213 -4.10 -8.16 -20.30
N MET A 214 -4.99 -8.13 -19.30
CA MET A 214 -4.62 -7.87 -17.91
C MET A 214 -4.48 -9.20 -17.15
N PRO A 215 -3.53 -9.31 -16.19
CA PRO A 215 -3.47 -10.47 -15.30
C PRO A 215 -4.76 -10.64 -14.50
N ALA A 216 -5.04 -11.86 -14.05
CA ALA A 216 -6.22 -12.15 -13.23
C ALA A 216 -6.20 -11.37 -11.91
N GLY A 217 -7.32 -10.76 -11.54
CA GLY A 217 -7.49 -10.00 -10.29
C GLY A 217 -7.55 -8.48 -10.43
N TYR A 218 -7.36 -7.93 -11.64
CA TYR A 218 -7.56 -6.50 -11.92
C TYR A 218 -8.91 -6.25 -12.56
N GLY A 219 -9.59 -5.19 -12.11
CA GLY A 219 -10.71 -4.62 -12.86
C GLY A 219 -10.24 -4.14 -14.23
N SER A 220 -11.20 -3.92 -15.11
CA SER A 220 -11.05 -3.21 -16.38
C SER A 220 -10.09 -2.02 -16.45
N ALA A 221 -9.46 -1.85 -17.61
CA ALA A 221 -8.80 -0.62 -18.03
C ALA A 221 -9.68 0.23 -18.94
N LYS A 222 -9.63 1.55 -18.76
CA LYS A 222 -10.16 2.53 -19.70
C LYS A 222 -9.01 3.12 -20.52
N THR A 223 -9.02 2.90 -21.83
CA THR A 223 -8.16 3.68 -22.75
C THR A 223 -8.78 5.05 -22.93
N GLU A 224 -8.04 6.12 -22.65
CA GLU A 224 -8.62 7.47 -22.69
C GLU A 224 -8.44 8.12 -24.07
N TYR A 225 -7.25 8.02 -24.67
CA TYR A 225 -6.96 8.57 -26.02
C TYR A 225 -5.85 7.78 -26.72
N ILE A 226 -5.91 7.75 -28.06
CA ILE A 226 -4.82 7.33 -28.96
C ILE A 226 -4.52 8.53 -29.85
N THR A 227 -3.30 9.06 -29.76
CA THR A 227 -2.87 10.19 -30.61
C THR A 227 -1.85 9.68 -31.62
N GLY A 228 -2.08 9.97 -32.90
CA GLY A 228 -1.10 9.77 -33.97
C GLY A 228 -0.41 11.08 -34.31
N GLN A 229 0.89 11.06 -34.62
CA GLN A 229 1.54 12.24 -35.18
C GLN A 229 1.34 12.29 -36.70
N THR A 230 0.87 13.43 -37.22
CA THR A 230 0.62 13.63 -38.65
C THR A 230 1.92 13.42 -39.44
N GLY A 231 1.94 12.45 -40.37
CA GLY A 231 3.10 12.17 -41.22
C GLY A 231 4.11 11.16 -40.67
N THR A 232 3.88 10.58 -39.49
CA THR A 232 4.70 9.48 -38.93
C THR A 232 3.82 8.41 -38.31
N SER A 233 4.20 7.14 -38.48
CA SER A 233 3.44 5.98 -37.97
C SER A 233 3.62 5.70 -36.46
N ILE A 234 3.82 6.76 -35.68
CA ILE A 234 4.07 6.70 -34.24
C ILE A 234 2.78 7.07 -33.52
N TYR A 235 2.32 6.18 -32.64
CA TYR A 235 1.09 6.33 -31.87
C TYR A 235 1.39 6.19 -30.37
N THR A 236 0.78 7.06 -29.56
CA THR A 236 0.90 7.02 -28.09
C THR A 236 -0.40 6.59 -27.46
N LEU A 237 -0.32 5.62 -26.55
CA LEU A 237 -1.45 5.05 -25.84
C LEU A 237 -1.38 5.42 -24.35
N ILE A 238 -2.52 5.87 -23.80
CA ILE A 238 -2.66 6.18 -22.38
C ILE A 238 -3.82 5.36 -21.81
N ILE A 239 -3.52 4.52 -20.82
CA ILE A 239 -4.51 3.67 -20.14
C ILE A 239 -4.65 4.15 -18.68
N ARG A 240 -5.90 4.44 -18.27
CA ARG A 240 -6.27 4.74 -16.88
C ARG A 240 -7.19 3.63 -16.35
N ALA A 241 -6.89 3.08 -15.18
CA ALA A 241 -7.71 2.03 -14.60
C ALA A 241 -8.67 2.59 -13.53
N SER A 242 -9.94 2.27 -13.65
CA SER A 242 -10.92 2.31 -12.56
C SER A 242 -11.89 1.13 -12.69
N ASP A 243 -12.53 0.76 -11.58
CA ASP A 243 -12.96 -0.60 -11.27
C ASP A 243 -13.91 -1.35 -12.23
N ARG A 244 -14.48 -0.79 -13.32
CA ARG A 244 -15.41 -1.54 -14.25
C ARG A 244 -15.48 -1.02 -15.72
N ALA A 245 -15.20 -1.88 -16.73
CA ALA A 245 -15.44 -1.82 -18.22
C ALA A 245 -14.33 -2.40 -19.18
N VAL A 246 -14.66 -3.31 -20.10
CA VAL A 246 -13.78 -3.75 -21.22
C VAL A 246 -14.11 -2.97 -22.51
N ILE A 247 -13.14 -2.73 -23.40
CA ILE A 247 -13.32 -2.04 -24.71
C ILE A 247 -12.92 -2.97 -25.87
N LEU A 248 -13.75 -3.03 -26.93
CA LEU A 248 -13.41 -3.57 -28.26
C LEU A 248 -13.33 -2.41 -29.27
N PHE A 249 -12.37 -2.43 -30.20
CA PHE A 249 -12.29 -1.47 -31.31
C PHE A 249 -12.30 -2.21 -32.65
N GLU A 250 -13.12 -1.73 -33.58
CA GLU A 250 -13.03 -2.03 -35.01
C GLU A 250 -12.77 -0.69 -35.73
N LEU A 251 -11.63 -0.58 -36.42
CA LEU A 251 -11.26 0.64 -37.15
C LEU A 251 -11.47 0.39 -38.65
N SER A 252 -12.40 1.12 -39.26
CA SER A 252 -12.53 1.22 -40.71
C SER A 252 -12.21 2.64 -41.19
N GLY A 253 -11.28 2.76 -42.14
CA GLY A 253 -10.93 4.02 -42.82
C GLY A 253 -9.67 4.74 -42.32
N PRO A 254 -9.16 5.74 -43.08
CA PRO A 254 -7.97 6.51 -42.72
C PRO A 254 -8.22 7.34 -41.47
N ILE A 255 -7.37 7.15 -40.45
CA ILE A 255 -7.54 7.70 -39.11
C ILE A 255 -7.08 9.17 -39.08
N PRO A 256 -7.93 10.13 -38.67
CA PRO A 256 -7.51 11.51 -38.46
C PRO A 256 -6.59 11.64 -37.22
N ALA A 257 -5.71 12.65 -37.21
CA ALA A 257 -4.61 12.85 -36.26
C ALA A 257 -4.99 12.83 -34.76
N THR A 258 -6.27 12.98 -34.42
CA THR A 258 -6.76 12.90 -33.05
C THR A 258 -8.13 12.21 -33.02
N ILE A 259 -8.22 11.03 -32.37
CA ILE A 259 -9.51 10.42 -31.98
C ILE A 259 -9.78 10.74 -30.52
N ARG A 260 -10.85 11.49 -30.27
CA ARG A 260 -11.41 11.72 -28.91
C ARG A 260 -12.56 10.75 -28.75
N ILE A 261 -12.45 9.75 -27.85
CA ILE A 261 -13.52 8.76 -27.64
C ILE A 261 -14.48 9.28 -26.56
N PRO A 262 -15.75 9.60 -26.88
CA PRO A 262 -16.72 9.97 -25.87
C PRO A 262 -17.49 8.73 -25.39
N GLY A 263 -17.46 8.47 -24.08
CA GLY A 263 -18.44 7.58 -23.42
C GLY A 263 -17.89 6.40 -22.64
N ILE A 264 -18.73 5.89 -21.73
CA ILE A 264 -18.51 4.76 -20.81
C ILE A 264 -19.40 3.61 -21.28
N PHE A 265 -18.85 2.42 -21.56
CA PHE A 265 -19.63 1.27 -22.04
C PHE A 265 -19.25 -0.04 -21.32
N ARG A 266 -20.22 -0.95 -21.19
CA ARG A 266 -20.22 -2.11 -20.26
C ARG A 266 -19.90 -3.43 -20.97
N TYR A 267 -19.33 -4.39 -20.23
CA TYR A 267 -19.01 -5.76 -20.67
C TYR A 267 -20.22 -6.70 -20.55
N GLN A 268 -20.43 -7.58 -21.53
CA GLN A 268 -21.29 -8.77 -21.43
C GLN A 268 -20.40 -10.02 -21.36
N SER A 269 -20.63 -10.88 -20.37
CA SER A 269 -20.00 -12.18 -20.25
C SER A 269 -20.75 -13.22 -21.08
N GLU A 270 -20.03 -14.00 -21.89
CA GLU A 270 -20.37 -15.40 -22.16
C GLU A 270 -19.67 -16.29 -21.12
#